data_AF-A0A1S4C755-F1
#
_entry.id   AF-A0A1S4C755-F1
#
_cell.length_a   1.000
_cell.length_b   1.000
_cell.length_c   1.000
_cell.angle_alpha   90.00
_cell.angle_beta   90.00
_cell.angle_gamma   90.00
#
_symmetry.space_group_name_H-M   'P 1'
#
loop_
_entity.id
_entity.type
_entity.pdbx_description
1 polymer ?
#
loop_
_entity_poly.entity_id
_entity_poly.type
_entity_poly.pdbx_seq_one_letter_code
_entity_poly.pdbx_strand_id
1 'polypeptide(L)'
;MGFSVLKSDNPCDGGSLWSSMAFYLFSVHVPLSFGGLSAVTSILHCSALDPQTEALSLVALQTLELIGVLLLLRCPGKPQYKLRDFFQEKRSAKERNWLFVSALGFGFLVLLVFTTSIIVDWLIGTKEVNNPILKEILSSGPISITSCILVYCIITPSLEEIVYRGFFLTALSSTMKWQQAVIVSSVVFSAAHFSAENFIQLFIIGLILGCCYCWSGDLRSSIIIHSLYNALTLLITYAS
;
A
#
# COMPACT_ATOMS: atom_id res chain seq x y z
N MET A 1 4.31 -1.39 -29.12
CA MET A 1 3.56 -1.38 -27.84
C MET A 1 4.04 -0.21 -26.99
N GLY A 2 3.14 0.54 -26.36
CA GLY A 2 3.52 1.59 -25.40
C GLY A 2 4.03 1.01 -24.07
N PHE A 3 4.60 1.85 -23.20
CA PHE A 3 5.11 1.41 -21.89
C PHE A 3 4.03 0.76 -21.02
N SER A 4 2.82 1.32 -20.99
CA SER A 4 1.72 0.79 -20.16
C SER A 4 0.83 -0.22 -20.90
N VAL A 5 0.40 -1.28 -20.20
CA VAL A 5 -0.58 -2.28 -20.64
C VAL A 5 -1.98 -2.09 -20.04
N LEU A 6 -2.16 -1.06 -19.20
CA LEU A 6 -3.49 -0.68 -18.73
C LEU A 6 -4.27 -0.12 -19.92
N LYS A 7 -5.45 -0.70 -20.18
CA LYS A 7 -6.31 -0.27 -21.29
C LYS A 7 -7.07 0.98 -20.87
N SER A 8 -7.37 1.86 -21.83
CA SER A 8 -8.30 2.97 -21.63
C SER A 8 -9.75 2.53 -21.46
N ASP A 9 -10.04 1.25 -21.70
CA ASP A 9 -11.40 0.80 -21.94
C ASP A 9 -12.04 0.27 -20.66
N ASN A 10 -12.41 1.16 -19.73
CA ASN A 10 -13.57 0.93 -18.84
C ASN A 10 -14.13 2.23 -18.18
N PRO A 11 -15.45 2.28 -17.93
CA PRO A 11 -16.27 3.49 -17.89
C PRO A 11 -16.57 3.98 -16.47
N CYS A 12 -15.55 4.11 -15.61
CA CYS A 12 -15.81 4.75 -14.32
C CYS A 12 -15.94 6.26 -14.59
N ASP A 13 -17.17 6.77 -14.56
CA ASP A 13 -17.43 8.19 -14.73
C ASP A 13 -16.66 8.94 -13.63
N GLY A 14 -15.85 9.94 -13.99
CA GLY A 14 -14.81 10.48 -13.12
C GLY A 14 -15.33 10.93 -11.75
N GLY A 15 -16.57 11.43 -11.68
CA GLY A 15 -17.23 11.80 -10.42
C GLY A 15 -17.51 10.62 -9.48
N SER A 16 -17.82 9.45 -10.02
CA SER A 16 -18.06 8.23 -9.24
C SER A 16 -16.77 7.63 -8.65
N LEU A 17 -15.62 7.83 -9.32
CA LEU A 17 -14.31 7.39 -8.84
C LEU A 17 -13.90 8.12 -7.57
N TRP A 18 -13.87 9.46 -7.62
CA TRP A 18 -13.48 10.29 -6.47
C TRP A 18 -14.43 10.13 -5.30
N SER A 19 -15.74 10.02 -5.55
CA SER A 19 -16.72 9.74 -4.50
C SER A 19 -16.48 8.38 -3.83
N SER A 20 -16.12 7.36 -4.61
CA SER A 20 -15.76 6.03 -4.07
C SER A 20 -14.47 6.08 -3.24
N MET A 21 -13.47 6.82 -3.72
CA MET A 21 -12.21 6.99 -3.01
C MET A 21 -12.39 7.78 -1.71
N ALA A 22 -13.19 8.85 -1.74
CA ALA A 22 -13.53 9.62 -0.55
C ALA A 22 -14.31 8.77 0.46
N PHE A 23 -15.29 7.98 0.01
CA PHE A 23 -16.01 7.06 0.89
C PHE A 23 -15.05 6.06 1.55
N TYR A 24 -14.17 5.42 0.78
CA TYR A 24 -13.15 4.52 1.31
C TYR A 24 -12.27 5.24 2.34
N LEU A 25 -11.70 6.39 2.00
CA LEU A 25 -10.78 7.12 2.88
C LEU A 25 -11.45 7.51 4.20
N PHE A 26 -12.60 8.17 4.15
CA PHE A 26 -13.22 8.74 5.34
C PHE A 26 -14.09 7.77 6.13
N SER A 27 -14.65 6.74 5.48
CA SER A 27 -15.59 5.81 6.14
C SER A 27 -14.95 4.46 6.48
N VAL A 28 -13.80 4.13 5.89
CA VAL A 28 -13.13 2.83 6.10
C VAL A 28 -11.69 3.03 6.56
N HIS A 29 -10.83 3.65 5.75
CA HIS A 29 -9.40 3.76 6.02
C HIS A 29 -9.11 4.57 7.28
N VAL A 30 -9.58 5.82 7.37
CA VAL A 30 -9.32 6.69 8.53
C VAL A 30 -9.83 6.08 9.84
N PRO A 31 -11.08 5.60 9.92
CA PRO A 31 -11.57 4.97 11.16
C PRO A 31 -10.79 3.72 11.57
N LEU A 32 -10.43 2.83 10.64
CA LEU A 32 -9.78 1.55 10.97
C LEU A 32 -8.27 1.69 11.18
N SER A 33 -7.58 2.43 10.30
CA SER A 33 -6.12 2.59 10.34
C SER A 33 -5.64 3.59 11.40
N PHE A 34 -6.41 4.64 11.71
CA PHE A 34 -5.99 5.67 12.68
C PHE A 34 -6.86 5.72 13.94
N GLY A 35 -8.16 5.43 13.83
CA GLY A 35 -9.08 5.37 14.97
C GLY A 35 -9.16 3.99 15.64
N GLY A 36 -8.74 2.93 14.97
CA GLY A 36 -9.06 1.54 15.35
C GLY A 36 -8.50 1.14 16.71
N LEU A 37 -7.22 1.43 16.99
CA LEU A 37 -6.61 1.11 18.29
C LEU A 37 -7.25 1.91 19.44
N SER A 38 -7.69 3.15 19.19
CA SER A 38 -8.42 3.95 20.18
C SER A 38 -9.82 3.37 20.46
N ALA A 39 -10.48 2.80 19.45
CA ALA A 39 -11.74 2.08 19.66
C ALA A 39 -11.51 0.80 20.48
N VAL A 40 -10.45 0.04 20.19
CA VAL A 40 -10.11 -1.19 20.93
C VAL A 40 -9.82 -0.90 22.41
N THR A 41 -9.00 0.10 22.71
CA THR A 41 -8.72 0.52 24.10
C THR A 41 -9.99 0.92 24.85
N SER A 42 -10.91 1.64 24.18
CA SER A 42 -12.21 2.02 24.73
C SER A 42 -13.10 0.82 25.03
N ILE A 43 -13.14 -0.19 24.13
CA ILE A 43 -13.92 -1.43 24.30
C ILE A 43 -13.35 -2.29 25.44
N LEU A 44 -12.03 -2.36 25.55
CA LEU A 44 -11.34 -3.15 26.58
C LEU A 44 -11.21 -2.41 27.92
N HIS A 45 -11.71 -1.17 28.02
CA HIS A 45 -11.62 -0.32 29.21
C HIS A 45 -10.19 -0.19 29.76
N CYS A 46 -9.21 -0.01 28.88
CA CYS A 46 -7.79 0.14 29.24
C CYS A 46 -7.20 1.43 28.66
N SER A 47 -6.19 1.99 29.34
CA SER A 47 -5.52 3.22 28.91
C SER A 47 -4.42 2.99 27.87
N ALA A 48 -3.87 1.78 27.81
CA ALA A 48 -2.86 1.35 26.85
C ALA A 48 -2.99 -0.16 26.62
N LEU A 49 -2.75 -0.60 25.40
CA LEU A 49 -2.69 -2.02 25.06
C LEU A 49 -1.31 -2.54 25.40
N ASP A 50 -1.22 -3.78 25.88
CA ASP A 50 0.06 -4.47 25.86
C ASP A 50 0.48 -4.75 24.40
N PRO A 51 1.78 -4.89 24.14
CA PRO A 51 2.26 -4.97 22.76
C PRO A 51 1.73 -6.17 21.96
N GLN A 52 1.38 -7.28 22.62
CA GLN A 52 0.80 -8.45 21.93
C GLN A 52 -0.64 -8.17 21.51
N THR A 53 -1.44 -7.60 22.42
CA THR A 53 -2.83 -7.18 22.11
C THR A 53 -2.84 -6.10 21.04
N GLU A 54 -1.91 -5.16 21.05
CA GLU A 54 -1.77 -4.14 20.00
C GLU A 54 -1.49 -4.79 18.63
N ALA A 55 -0.51 -5.70 18.55
CA ALA A 55 -0.16 -6.38 17.31
C ALA A 55 -1.34 -7.20 16.74
N LEU A 56 -2.05 -7.93 17.59
CA LEU A 56 -3.24 -8.70 17.20
C LEU A 56 -4.39 -7.78 16.76
N SER A 57 -4.55 -6.64 17.43
CA SER A 57 -5.56 -5.64 17.07
C SER A 57 -5.27 -5.03 15.69
N LEU A 58 -4.00 -4.73 15.39
CA LEU A 58 -3.60 -4.27 14.06
C LEU A 58 -3.92 -5.29 12.97
N VAL A 59 -3.65 -6.58 13.19
CA VAL A 59 -4.03 -7.65 12.26
C VAL A 59 -5.55 -7.67 12.02
N ALA A 60 -6.33 -7.60 13.10
CA ALA A 60 -7.79 -7.62 13.01
C ALA A 60 -8.36 -6.40 12.26
N LEU A 61 -7.89 -5.20 12.60
CA LEU A 61 -8.32 -3.94 12.00
C LEU A 61 -8.00 -3.88 10.50
N GLN A 62 -6.77 -4.24 10.12
CA GLN A 62 -6.35 -4.23 8.72
C GLN A 62 -7.02 -5.34 7.91
N THR A 63 -7.30 -6.49 8.52
CA THR A 63 -8.11 -7.53 7.87
C THR A 63 -9.54 -7.06 7.65
N LEU A 64 -10.13 -6.37 8.63
CA LEU A 64 -11.47 -5.79 8.50
C LEU A 64 -11.51 -4.72 7.40
N GLU A 65 -10.47 -3.89 7.31
CA GLU A 65 -10.32 -2.89 6.24
C GLU A 65 -10.24 -3.55 4.86
N LEU A 66 -9.41 -4.59 4.72
CA LEU A 66 -9.33 -5.39 3.49
C LEU A 66 -10.69 -5.99 3.12
N ILE A 67 -11.41 -6.60 4.06
CA ILE A 67 -12.75 -7.13 3.81
C ILE A 67 -13.69 -6.01 3.36
N GLY A 68 -13.66 -4.85 4.03
CA GLY A 68 -14.45 -3.67 3.66
C GLY A 68 -14.20 -3.22 2.22
N VAL A 69 -12.94 -3.14 1.80
CA VAL A 69 -12.56 -2.83 0.41
C VAL A 69 -13.08 -3.87 -0.57
N LEU A 70 -12.89 -5.17 -0.28
CA LEU A 70 -13.36 -6.23 -1.16
C LEU A 70 -14.89 -6.22 -1.32
N LEU A 71 -15.62 -5.84 -0.28
CA LEU A 71 -17.07 -5.64 -0.34
C LEU A 71 -17.43 -4.40 -1.17
N LEU A 72 -16.74 -3.27 -0.97
CA LEU A 72 -16.97 -2.03 -1.73
C LEU A 72 -16.74 -2.21 -3.24
N LEU A 73 -15.74 -3.02 -3.62
CA LEU A 73 -15.46 -3.35 -5.01
C LEU A 73 -16.50 -4.31 -5.62
N ARG A 74 -17.28 -5.03 -4.79
CA ARG A 74 -18.35 -5.94 -5.20
C ARG A 74 -19.75 -5.34 -5.15
N CYS A 75 -19.93 -4.15 -4.58
CA CYS A 75 -21.25 -3.52 -4.43
C CYS A 75 -21.98 -3.37 -5.79
N PRO A 76 -23.27 -3.79 -5.88
CA PRO A 76 -24.07 -3.62 -7.09
C PRO A 76 -24.20 -2.15 -7.48
N GLY A 77 -24.04 -1.83 -8.78
CA GLY A 77 -24.21 -0.47 -9.31
C GLY A 77 -22.92 0.29 -9.67
N LYS A 78 -21.73 -0.27 -9.38
CA LYS A 78 -20.44 0.23 -9.89
C LYS A 78 -19.95 -0.67 -11.05
N PRO A 79 -19.09 -0.18 -11.97
CA PRO A 79 -18.45 -1.04 -12.94
C PRO A 79 -17.82 -2.24 -12.22
N GLN A 80 -18.22 -3.46 -12.58
CA GLN A 80 -17.83 -4.66 -11.84
C GLN A 80 -16.34 -4.93 -12.05
N TYR A 81 -15.51 -4.46 -11.11
CA TYR A 81 -14.11 -4.84 -11.03
C TYR A 81 -14.02 -6.28 -10.55
N LYS A 82 -13.76 -7.22 -11.46
CA LYS A 82 -13.46 -8.59 -11.06
C LYS A 82 -12.03 -8.60 -10.53
N LEU A 83 -11.84 -8.96 -9.25
CA LEU A 83 -10.50 -9.04 -8.64
C LEU A 83 -9.53 -9.87 -9.51
N ARG A 84 -10.03 -10.94 -10.14
CA ARG A 84 -9.24 -11.79 -11.03
C ARG A 84 -8.59 -11.03 -12.19
N ASP A 85 -9.18 -9.93 -12.63
CA ASP A 85 -8.66 -9.12 -13.73
C ASP A 85 -7.42 -8.32 -13.32
N PHE A 86 -7.23 -8.07 -12.01
CA PHE A 86 -6.01 -7.46 -11.48
C PHE A 86 -4.83 -8.43 -11.42
N PHE A 87 -5.11 -9.74 -11.40
CA PHE A 87 -4.11 -10.81 -11.24
C PHE A 87 -3.91 -11.64 -12.50
N GLN A 88 -4.55 -11.28 -13.62
CA GLN A 88 -4.40 -11.99 -14.88
C GLN A 88 -3.21 -11.43 -15.66
N GLU A 89 -2.23 -12.30 -15.92
CA GLU A 89 -1.27 -12.07 -17.00
C GLU A 89 -2.05 -11.90 -18.32
N LYS A 90 -2.26 -10.65 -18.74
CA LYS A 90 -2.91 -10.39 -20.04
C LYS A 90 -2.09 -11.09 -21.11
N ARG A 91 -2.70 -11.94 -21.93
CA ARG A 91 -2.06 -12.83 -22.94
C ARG A 91 -1.04 -12.15 -23.88
N SER A 92 -1.09 -10.81 -24.01
CA SER A 92 -0.11 -9.95 -24.69
C SER A 92 1.19 -9.71 -23.91
N ALA A 93 1.26 -10.14 -22.65
CA ALA A 93 2.33 -9.95 -21.67
C ALA A 93 3.25 -11.17 -21.56
N LYS A 94 3.16 -12.15 -22.47
CA LYS A 94 4.07 -13.30 -22.50
C LYS A 94 5.55 -12.89 -22.69
N GLU A 95 5.79 -11.68 -23.20
CA GLU A 95 7.12 -11.04 -23.29
C GLU A 95 7.47 -10.17 -22.06
N ARG A 96 6.48 -9.83 -21.23
CA ARG A 96 6.60 -8.89 -20.11
C ARG A 96 6.54 -9.64 -18.78
N ASN A 97 7.65 -10.30 -18.45
CA ASN A 97 7.77 -11.11 -17.25
C ASN A 97 7.65 -10.24 -15.98
N TRP A 98 6.54 -10.39 -15.26
CA TRP A 98 6.27 -9.65 -14.02
C TRP A 98 7.30 -9.94 -12.92
N LEU A 99 7.89 -11.14 -12.86
CA LEU A 99 8.94 -11.47 -11.90
C LEU A 99 10.19 -10.63 -12.14
N PHE A 100 10.61 -10.50 -13.40
CA PHE A 100 11.77 -9.71 -13.78
C PHE A 100 11.58 -8.23 -13.41
N VAL A 101 10.40 -7.67 -13.69
CA VAL A 101 10.06 -6.30 -13.29
C VAL A 101 10.02 -6.14 -11.79
N SER A 102 9.55 -7.16 -11.06
CA SER A 102 9.49 -7.11 -9.61
C SER A 102 10.90 -7.07 -9.02
N ALA A 103 11.82 -7.89 -9.54
CA ALA A 103 13.22 -7.86 -9.12
C ALA A 103 13.90 -6.52 -9.46
N LEU A 104 13.73 -6.02 -10.70
CA LEU A 104 14.30 -4.75 -11.13
C LEU A 104 13.71 -3.57 -10.35
N GLY A 105 12.38 -3.54 -10.19
CA GLY A 105 11.65 -2.52 -9.46
C GLY A 105 12.03 -2.50 -7.98
N PHE A 106 12.16 -3.66 -7.34
CA PHE A 106 12.63 -3.76 -5.95
C PHE A 106 14.08 -3.28 -5.81
N GLY A 107 14.99 -3.71 -6.70
CA GLY A 107 16.38 -3.23 -6.67
C GLY A 107 16.48 -1.71 -6.85
N PHE A 108 15.70 -1.15 -7.79
CA PHE A 108 15.62 0.29 -8.00
C PHE A 108 15.02 1.03 -6.80
N LEU A 109 13.97 0.48 -6.18
CA LEU A 109 13.34 1.02 -4.98
C LEU A 109 14.33 1.11 -3.83
N VAL A 110 15.04 0.01 -3.52
CA VAL A 110 16.03 -0.03 -2.44
C VAL A 110 17.15 0.98 -2.70
N LEU A 111 17.67 1.04 -3.93
CA LEU A 111 18.70 2.02 -4.31
C LEU A 111 18.22 3.46 -4.12
N LEU A 112 17.00 3.77 -4.57
CA LEU A 112 16.45 5.12 -4.51
C LEU A 112 16.15 5.54 -3.07
N VAL A 113 15.58 4.64 -2.25
CA VAL A 113 15.33 4.90 -0.84
C VAL A 113 16.65 5.11 -0.10
N PHE A 114 17.64 4.24 -0.30
CA PHE A 114 18.93 4.37 0.37
C PHE A 114 19.67 5.66 -0.01
N THR A 115 19.65 6.03 -1.29
CA THR A 115 20.28 7.29 -1.76
C THR A 115 19.55 8.53 -1.23
N THR A 116 18.21 8.52 -1.21
CA THR A 116 17.42 9.62 -0.63
C THR A 116 17.62 9.75 0.87
N SER A 117 17.73 8.65 1.62
CA SER A 117 18.09 8.67 3.05
C SER A 117 19.44 9.32 3.29
N ILE A 118 20.49 8.96 2.53
CA ILE A 118 21.82 9.60 2.64
C ILE A 118 21.74 11.12 2.40
N ILE A 119 20.99 11.55 1.38
CA ILE A 119 20.84 12.96 1.05
C ILE A 119 20.13 13.71 2.17
N VAL A 120 19.06 13.12 2.73
CA VAL A 120 18.30 13.71 3.84
C VAL A 120 19.18 13.81 5.09
N ASP A 121 19.91 12.76 5.43
CA ASP A 121 20.84 12.75 6.56
C ASP A 121 21.93 13.83 6.41
N TRP A 122 22.44 14.01 5.19
CA TRP A 122 23.42 15.05 4.90
C TRP A 122 22.85 16.47 5.01
N LEU A 123 21.60 16.68 4.57
CA LEU A 123 21.00 18.02 4.50
C LEU A 123 20.35 18.47 5.81
N ILE A 124 19.69 17.55 6.52
CA ILE A 124 18.80 17.83 7.65
C ILE A 124 19.36 17.25 8.96
N GLY A 125 20.35 16.36 8.87
CA GLY A 125 20.89 15.60 10.01
C GLY A 125 20.17 14.26 10.17
N THR A 126 20.87 13.30 10.79
CA THR A 126 20.35 11.94 11.01
C THR A 126 19.12 11.97 11.90
N LYS A 127 17.95 11.69 11.33
CA LYS A 127 16.79 11.26 12.10
C LYS A 127 16.83 9.74 12.16
N GLU A 128 16.89 9.18 13.36
CA GLU A 128 16.77 7.73 13.51
C GLU A 128 15.45 7.28 12.85
N VAL A 129 15.55 6.31 11.94
CA VAL A 129 14.39 5.60 11.35
C VAL A 129 13.84 4.61 12.40
N ASN A 130 13.70 5.07 13.64
CA ASN A 130 13.29 4.26 14.76
C ASN A 130 11.85 4.62 15.05
N ASN A 131 10.96 3.66 14.78
CA ASN A 131 9.62 3.68 15.36
C ASN A 131 9.70 2.92 16.69
N PRO A 132 9.89 3.62 17.83
CA PRO A 132 10.16 2.97 19.11
C PRO A 132 8.99 2.08 19.55
N ILE A 133 7.76 2.47 19.21
CA ILE A 133 6.55 1.70 19.49
C ILE A 133 6.57 0.38 18.71
N LEU A 134 6.86 0.44 17.40
CA LEU A 134 6.98 -0.78 16.59
C LEU A 134 8.11 -1.69 17.06
N LYS A 135 9.27 -1.12 17.45
CA LYS A 135 10.39 -1.89 18.00
C LYS A 135 10.02 -2.57 19.33
N GLU A 136 9.28 -1.89 20.19
CA GLU A 136 8.75 -2.46 21.44
C GLU A 136 7.80 -3.64 21.16
N ILE A 137 6.87 -3.47 20.20
CA ILE A 137 5.97 -4.55 19.77
C ILE A 137 6.76 -5.73 19.24
N LEU A 138 7.73 -5.52 18.35
CA LEU A 138 8.55 -6.60 17.80
C LEU A 138 9.38 -7.33 18.86
N SER A 139 9.78 -6.63 19.93
CA SER A 139 10.57 -7.20 21.02
C SER A 139 9.74 -7.96 22.07
N SER A 140 8.40 -7.86 21.99
CA SER A 140 7.49 -8.43 23.00
C SER A 140 7.20 -9.94 22.86
N GLY A 141 7.71 -10.58 21.80
CA GLY A 141 7.68 -12.03 21.64
C GLY A 141 7.24 -12.54 20.27
N PRO A 142 7.21 -13.87 20.07
CA PRO A 142 7.00 -14.49 18.75
C PRO A 142 5.60 -14.22 18.18
N ILE A 143 4.58 -14.06 19.04
CA ILE A 143 3.21 -13.74 18.62
C ILE A 143 3.18 -12.36 17.97
N SER A 144 3.81 -11.36 18.59
CA SER A 144 3.87 -9.99 18.07
C SER A 144 4.69 -9.91 16.79
N ILE A 145 5.84 -10.60 16.72
CA ILE A 145 6.64 -10.68 15.49
C ILE A 145 5.80 -11.27 14.35
N THR A 146 5.13 -12.41 14.60
CA THR A 146 4.30 -13.06 13.59
C THR A 146 3.15 -12.15 13.15
N SER A 147 2.50 -11.47 14.11
CA SER A 147 1.41 -10.53 13.84
C SER A 147 1.88 -9.33 13.00
N CYS A 148 3.04 -8.75 13.34
CA CYS A 148 3.68 -7.68 12.58
C CYS A 148 4.01 -8.13 11.15
N ILE A 149 4.58 -9.32 10.96
CA ILE A 149 4.87 -9.85 9.62
C ILE A 149 3.57 -10.01 8.82
N LEU A 150 2.52 -10.57 9.42
CA LEU A 150 1.23 -10.74 8.76
C LEU A 150 0.62 -9.39 8.33
N VAL A 151 0.60 -8.40 9.23
CA VAL A 151 -0.03 -7.12 8.94
C VAL A 151 0.81 -6.27 7.98
N TYR A 152 2.09 -6.02 8.29
CA TYR A 152 2.93 -5.10 7.52
C TYR A 152 3.44 -5.68 6.19
N CYS A 153 3.64 -6.99 6.10
CA CYS A 153 4.23 -7.61 4.91
C CYS A 153 3.19 -8.30 4.02
N ILE A 154 1.97 -8.57 4.49
CA ILE A 154 0.97 -9.32 3.71
C ILE A 154 -0.34 -8.55 3.59
N ILE A 155 -1.00 -8.26 4.71
CA ILE A 155 -2.36 -7.70 4.70
C ILE A 155 -2.35 -6.27 4.17
N THR A 156 -1.55 -5.38 4.77
CA THR A 156 -1.49 -3.97 4.38
C THR A 156 -1.02 -3.78 2.94
N PRO A 157 0.09 -4.39 2.46
CA PRO A 157 0.48 -4.28 1.06
C PRO A 157 -0.61 -4.79 0.11
N SER A 158 -1.26 -5.90 0.44
CA SER A 158 -2.35 -6.42 -0.41
C SER A 158 -3.53 -5.46 -0.49
N LEU A 159 -3.97 -4.94 0.66
CA LEU A 159 -5.02 -3.93 0.77
C LEU A 159 -4.69 -2.69 -0.06
N GLU A 160 -3.52 -2.10 0.17
CA GLU A 160 -3.13 -0.85 -0.46
C GLU A 160 -2.94 -1.02 -1.96
N GLU A 161 -2.28 -2.09 -2.42
CA GLU A 161 -2.12 -2.31 -3.86
C GLU A 161 -3.48 -2.55 -4.55
N ILE A 162 -4.42 -3.26 -3.92
CA ILE A 162 -5.78 -3.42 -4.47
C ILE A 162 -6.47 -2.06 -4.63
N VAL A 163 -6.39 -1.18 -3.63
CA VAL A 163 -7.04 0.14 -3.65
C VAL A 163 -6.35 1.08 -4.64
N TYR A 164 -5.05 1.31 -4.47
CA TYR A 164 -4.34 2.38 -5.15
C TYR A 164 -3.90 2.00 -6.57
N ARG A 165 -3.56 0.72 -6.81
CA ARG A 165 -3.08 0.24 -8.12
C ARG A 165 -4.20 -0.46 -8.88
N GLY A 166 -4.79 -1.49 -8.27
CA GLY A 166 -5.87 -2.27 -8.86
C GLY A 166 -7.06 -1.40 -9.24
N PHE A 167 -7.62 -0.67 -8.27
CA PHE A 167 -8.81 0.16 -8.48
C PHE A 167 -8.47 1.58 -8.98
N PHE A 168 -7.79 2.38 -8.16
CA PHE A 168 -7.67 3.82 -8.38
C PHE A 168 -6.80 4.18 -9.60
N LEU A 169 -5.57 3.65 -9.70
CA LEU A 169 -4.68 3.87 -10.84
C LEU A 169 -5.27 3.34 -12.15
N THR A 170 -5.88 2.14 -12.14
CA THR A 170 -6.55 1.59 -13.32
C THR A 170 -7.68 2.49 -13.80
N ALA A 171 -8.51 3.00 -12.88
CA ALA A 171 -9.60 3.91 -13.22
C ALA A 171 -9.10 5.30 -13.69
N LEU A 172 -8.04 5.85 -13.09
CA LEU A 172 -7.43 7.09 -13.59
C LEU A 172 -6.85 6.89 -14.99
N SER A 173 -6.19 5.76 -15.24
CA SER A 173 -5.58 5.44 -16.54
C SER A 173 -6.60 5.26 -17.68
N SER A 174 -7.90 5.16 -17.39
CA SER A 174 -8.95 5.17 -18.41
C SER A 174 -9.37 6.57 -18.85
N THR A 175 -9.07 7.59 -18.05
CA THR A 175 -9.48 8.99 -18.30
C THR A 175 -8.32 9.95 -18.56
N MET A 176 -7.07 9.55 -18.23
CA MET A 176 -5.86 10.34 -18.47
C MET A 176 -4.66 9.49 -18.90
N LYS A 177 -3.56 10.14 -19.26
CA LYS A 177 -2.31 9.44 -19.61
C LYS A 177 -1.78 8.66 -18.40
N TRP A 178 -1.25 7.46 -18.61
CA TRP A 178 -0.76 6.59 -17.54
C TRP A 178 0.26 7.28 -16.62
N GLN A 179 1.11 8.17 -17.15
CA GLN A 179 2.07 8.92 -16.33
C GLN A 179 1.37 9.82 -15.31
N GLN A 180 0.33 10.54 -15.75
CA GLN A 180 -0.46 11.42 -14.89
C GLN A 180 -1.23 10.58 -13.86
N ALA A 181 -1.80 9.45 -14.29
CA ALA A 181 -2.50 8.54 -13.40
C ALA A 181 -1.59 7.98 -12.30
N VAL A 182 -0.34 7.60 -12.63
CA VAL A 182 0.67 7.14 -11.66
C VAL A 182 1.02 8.25 -10.68
N ILE A 183 1.26 9.48 -11.16
CA ILE A 183 1.56 10.62 -10.29
C ILE A 183 0.40 10.88 -9.31
N VAL A 184 -0.83 11.00 -9.82
CA VAL A 184 -2.01 11.28 -8.99
C VAL A 184 -2.25 10.16 -7.98
N SER A 185 -2.19 8.90 -8.41
CA SER A 185 -2.35 7.75 -7.51
C SER A 185 -1.27 7.75 -6.41
N SER A 186 -0.02 8.07 -6.75
CA SER A 186 1.09 8.13 -5.79
C SER A 186 0.93 9.27 -4.78
N VAL A 187 0.43 10.44 -5.22
CA VAL A 187 0.11 11.56 -4.32
C VAL A 187 -0.99 11.16 -3.33
N VAL A 188 -2.07 10.55 -3.82
CA VAL A 188 -3.21 10.14 -2.97
C VAL A 188 -2.78 9.04 -2.00
N PHE A 189 -2.01 8.05 -2.45
CA PHE A 189 -1.39 7.01 -1.62
C PHE A 189 -0.58 7.62 -0.48
N SER A 190 0.33 8.54 -0.82
CA SER A 190 1.18 9.20 0.17
C SER A 190 0.39 10.08 1.14
N ALA A 191 -0.62 10.82 0.66
CA ALA A 191 -1.45 11.68 1.48
C ALA A 191 -2.32 10.89 2.47
N ALA A 192 -2.77 9.70 2.09
CA ALA A 192 -3.61 8.84 2.94
C ALA A 192 -2.89 8.33 4.21
N HIS A 193 -1.56 8.40 4.25
CA HIS A 193 -0.77 8.04 5.43
C HIS A 193 -0.74 9.15 6.50
N PHE A 194 -1.23 10.35 6.19
CA PHE A 194 -1.25 11.51 7.09
C PHE A 194 0.10 11.83 7.78
N SER A 195 1.21 11.49 7.11
CA SER A 195 2.57 11.77 7.59
C SER A 195 3.30 12.69 6.62
N ALA A 196 3.50 13.95 7.03
CA ALA A 196 4.27 14.91 6.25
C ALA A 196 5.75 14.50 6.13
N GLU A 197 6.29 13.86 7.17
CA GLU A 197 7.69 13.40 7.20
C GLU A 197 7.94 12.28 6.17
N ASN A 198 7.02 11.31 6.10
CA ASN A 198 7.17 10.16 5.19
C ASN A 198 6.63 10.44 3.79
N PHE A 199 6.05 11.61 3.54
CA PHE A 199 5.33 11.89 2.29
C PHE A 199 6.21 11.70 1.05
N ILE A 200 7.42 12.26 1.03
CA ILE A 200 8.29 12.16 -0.15
C ILE A 200 8.68 10.70 -0.42
N GLN A 201 8.98 9.95 0.64
CA GLN A 201 9.37 8.54 0.54
C GLN A 201 8.20 7.68 0.05
N LEU A 202 7.01 7.84 0.63
CA LEU A 202 5.79 7.14 0.22
C LEU A 202 5.37 7.50 -1.19
N PHE A 203 5.53 8.76 -1.61
CA PHE A 203 5.29 9.19 -2.98
C PHE A 203 6.23 8.48 -3.96
N ILE A 204 7.52 8.36 -3.65
CA ILE A 204 8.51 7.65 -4.48
C ILE A 204 8.17 6.15 -4.59
N ILE A 205 7.87 5.50 -3.47
CA ILE A 205 7.40 4.10 -3.45
C ILE A 205 6.13 3.98 -4.32
N GLY A 206 5.21 4.93 -4.13
CA GLY A 206 4.06 5.24 -4.97
C GLY A 206 4.33 5.05 -6.45
N LEU A 207 5.25 5.87 -6.97
CA LEU A 207 5.61 5.97 -8.37
C LEU A 207 6.17 4.65 -8.90
N ILE A 208 7.09 4.02 -8.15
CA ILE A 208 7.75 2.78 -8.58
C ILE A 208 6.73 1.64 -8.69
N LEU A 209 5.93 1.42 -7.64
CA LEU A 209 4.89 0.41 -7.64
C LEU A 209 3.85 0.64 -8.74
N GLY A 210 3.48 1.90 -8.98
CA GLY A 210 2.58 2.29 -10.07
C GLY A 210 3.16 2.01 -11.45
N CYS A 211 4.43 2.32 -11.68
CA CYS A 211 5.11 2.06 -12.96
C CYS A 211 5.26 0.55 -13.22
N CYS A 212 5.64 -0.22 -12.22
CA CYS A 212 5.72 -1.69 -12.30
C CYS A 212 4.35 -2.29 -12.66
N TYR A 213 3.26 -1.81 -12.04
CA TYR A 213 1.91 -2.25 -12.37
C TYR A 213 1.49 -1.83 -13.78
N CYS A 214 1.75 -0.59 -14.18
CA CYS A 214 1.45 -0.12 -15.54
C CYS A 214 2.17 -0.95 -16.60
N TRP A 215 3.42 -1.34 -16.37
CA TRP A 215 4.19 -2.11 -17.35
C TRP A 215 3.79 -3.59 -17.38
N SER A 216 3.61 -4.21 -16.22
CA SER A 216 3.32 -5.66 -16.09
C SER A 216 1.85 -5.99 -16.30
N GLY A 217 0.95 -5.11 -15.86
CA GLY A 217 -0.49 -5.36 -15.77
C GLY A 217 -0.88 -6.40 -14.72
N ASP A 218 0.07 -6.86 -13.89
CA ASP A 218 -0.16 -7.86 -12.84
C ASP A 218 0.10 -7.24 -11.47
N LEU A 219 -0.95 -7.22 -10.64
CA LEU A 219 -0.90 -6.63 -9.30
C LEU A 219 0.07 -7.36 -8.37
N ARG A 220 0.37 -8.64 -8.64
CA ARG A 220 1.36 -9.42 -7.86
C ARG A 220 2.72 -8.75 -7.86
N SER A 221 3.08 -8.10 -8.97
CA SER A 221 4.37 -7.41 -9.07
C SER A 221 4.48 -6.33 -8.01
N SER A 222 3.50 -5.44 -7.94
CA SER A 222 3.52 -4.35 -6.96
C SER A 222 3.32 -4.86 -5.53
N ILE A 223 2.46 -5.86 -5.31
CA ILE A 223 2.30 -6.48 -3.98
C ILE A 223 3.62 -7.04 -3.49
N ILE A 224 4.35 -7.82 -4.30
CA ILE A 224 5.61 -8.44 -3.87
C ILE A 224 6.69 -7.39 -3.61
N ILE A 225 6.85 -6.38 -4.49
CA ILE A 225 7.81 -5.29 -4.25
C ILE A 225 7.49 -4.58 -2.93
N HIS A 226 6.22 -4.26 -2.70
CA HIS A 226 5.78 -3.56 -1.49
C HIS A 226 5.97 -4.43 -0.23
N SER A 227 5.56 -5.69 -0.27
CA SER A 227 5.77 -6.66 0.81
C SER A 227 7.25 -6.82 1.17
N LEU A 228 8.14 -6.94 0.17
CA LEU A 228 9.57 -7.06 0.39
C LEU A 228 10.17 -5.77 0.98
N TYR A 229 9.70 -4.62 0.52
CA TYR A 229 10.11 -3.33 1.07
C TYR A 229 9.71 -3.19 2.54
N ASN A 230 8.46 -3.52 2.88
CA ASN A 230 7.99 -3.48 4.27
C ASN A 230 8.73 -4.50 5.14
N ALA A 231 9.01 -5.70 4.62
CA ALA A 231 9.80 -6.70 5.32
C ALA A 231 11.23 -6.20 5.62
N LEU A 232 11.87 -5.50 4.66
CA LEU A 232 13.18 -4.88 4.87
C LEU A 232 13.12 -3.81 5.96
N THR A 233 12.13 -2.91 5.91
CA THR A 233 11.94 -1.87 6.93
C THR A 233 11.66 -2.45 8.32
N LEU A 234 10.85 -3.51 8.39
CA LEU A 234 10.55 -4.23 9.63
C LEU A 234 11.80 -4.89 10.22
N LEU A 235 12.62 -5.51 9.36
CA LEU A 235 13.89 -6.12 9.76
C LEU A 235 14.88 -5.06 10.28
N ILE A 236 14.99 -3.91 9.60
CA ILE A 236 15.85 -2.80 10.04
C ILE A 236 15.38 -2.31 11.41
N THR A 237 14.07 -2.08 11.60
CA THR A 237 13.49 -1.63 12.88
C THR A 237 13.72 -2.63 14.02
N TYR A 238 13.72 -3.92 13.71
CA TYR A 238 14.01 -4.97 14.69
C TYR A 238 15.51 -5.02 15.08
N ALA A 239 16.39 -4.70 14.14
CA ALA A 239 17.85 -4.82 14.30
C ALA A 239 18.53 -3.54 14.84
N SER A 240 17.92 -2.37 14.64
CA SER A 240 18.28 -1.11 15.32
C SER A 240 17.95 -1.20 16.79
#